data_AF-A0A917EQS4-F1
#
_entry.id   AF-A0A917EQS4-F1
#
_cell.length_a   1.000
_cell.length_b   1.000
_cell.length_c   1.000
_cell.angle_alpha   90.00
_cell.angle_beta   90.00
_cell.angle_gamma   90.00
#
_symmetry.space_group_name_H-M   'P 1'
#
loop_
_entity.id
_entity.type
_entity.pdbx_description
1 polymer ?
#
loop_
_entity_poly.entity_id
_entity_poly.type
_entity_poly.pdbx_seq_one_letter_code
_entity_poly.pdbx_strand_id
1 'polypeptide(L)'
;MRLLMLLFCWCLLAIPAQAITYHKDSITIEEVEKRVAFSVFKPKNLPKEWELVIKTSPDIPKENVNDFRLQYFEKNDEISILVISQQDASSVIHDYQSPSAKRITINGNEGYFSEWINSGEFDKNGRFITGGVLDWIQDGTYIEMYSDFLTKEQMLDIARSMKE
;
A
#
# COMPACT_ATOMS: atom_id res chain seq x y z
N MET A 1 10.32 -51.06 27.94
CA MET A 1 10.82 -49.86 27.26
C MET A 1 9.61 -49.06 26.80
N ARG A 2 9.14 -48.10 27.61
CA ARG A 2 7.92 -47.33 27.32
C ARG A 2 8.26 -46.20 26.35
N LEU A 3 7.62 -46.22 25.18
CA LEU A 3 7.65 -45.17 24.17
C LEU A 3 6.83 -43.97 24.67
N LEU A 4 7.49 -42.86 25.01
CA LEU A 4 6.82 -41.62 25.38
C LEU A 4 6.65 -40.77 24.11
N MET A 5 5.43 -40.72 23.58
CA MET A 5 5.06 -39.95 22.40
C MET A 5 4.83 -38.49 22.84
N LEU A 6 5.80 -37.61 22.62
CA LEU A 6 5.65 -36.17 22.83
C LEU A 6 4.82 -35.58 21.69
N LEU A 7 3.53 -35.39 21.94
CA LEU A 7 2.62 -34.62 21.08
C LEU A 7 2.96 -33.13 21.25
N PHE A 8 3.90 -32.63 20.46
CA PHE A 8 4.20 -31.20 20.38
C PHE A 8 3.11 -30.54 19.55
N CYS A 9 1.97 -30.21 20.19
CA CYS A 9 0.93 -29.41 19.58
C CYS A 9 1.46 -27.99 19.42
N TRP A 10 2.05 -27.70 18.25
CA TRP A 10 2.21 -26.34 17.77
C TRP A 10 0.82 -25.76 17.52
N CYS A 11 0.18 -25.27 18.58
CA CYS A 11 -0.80 -24.21 18.42
C CYS A 11 -0.06 -23.04 17.81
N LEU A 12 -0.13 -22.93 16.48
CA LEU A 12 0.10 -21.69 15.76
C LEU A 12 -0.77 -20.65 16.46
N LEU A 13 -0.16 -19.83 17.30
CA LEU A 13 -0.79 -18.64 17.84
C LEU A 13 -1.02 -17.74 16.64
N ALA A 14 -2.21 -17.82 16.06
CA ALA A 14 -2.65 -16.88 15.05
C ALA A 14 -2.66 -15.51 15.73
N ILE A 15 -1.64 -14.69 15.43
CA ILE A 15 -1.65 -13.29 15.82
C ILE A 15 -2.87 -12.69 15.13
N PRO A 16 -3.85 -12.14 15.89
CA PRO A 16 -5.04 -11.57 15.28
C PRO A 16 -4.60 -10.47 14.31
N ALA A 17 -5.16 -10.49 13.11
CA ALA A 17 -4.91 -9.46 12.12
C ALA A 17 -5.23 -8.08 12.73
N GLN A 18 -4.31 -7.14 12.56
CA GLN A 18 -4.48 -5.78 13.06
C GLN A 18 -5.73 -5.15 12.42
N ALA A 19 -6.64 -4.65 13.26
CA ALA A 19 -7.85 -3.99 12.80
C ALA A 19 -7.49 -2.66 12.13
N ILE A 20 -8.08 -2.40 10.96
CA ILE A 20 -7.90 -1.16 10.20
C ILE A 20 -8.88 -0.12 10.76
N THR A 21 -8.37 1.07 11.05
CA THR A 21 -9.20 2.22 11.44
C THR A 21 -9.65 2.95 10.18
N TYR A 22 -10.95 2.95 9.88
CA TYR A 22 -11.52 3.65 8.73
C TYR A 22 -12.00 5.04 9.14
N HIS A 23 -11.78 6.03 8.28
CA HIS A 23 -12.46 7.32 8.38
C HIS A 23 -13.98 7.16 8.13
N LYS A 24 -14.80 8.00 8.77
CA LYS A 24 -16.27 7.85 8.86
C LYS A 24 -16.99 7.65 7.52
N ASP A 25 -16.51 8.29 6.46
CA ASP A 25 -17.15 8.29 5.13
C ASP A 25 -16.39 7.42 4.11
N SER A 26 -15.45 6.57 4.56
CA SER A 26 -14.71 5.65 3.71
C SER A 26 -15.53 4.38 3.43
N ILE A 27 -15.46 3.88 2.19
CA ILE A 27 -15.82 2.48 1.89
C ILE A 27 -14.79 1.53 2.53
N THR A 28 -15.17 0.26 2.71
CA THR A 28 -14.27 -0.78 3.23
C THR A 28 -13.47 -1.46 2.11
N ILE A 29 -12.40 -2.16 2.49
CA ILE A 29 -11.63 -2.97 1.54
C ILE A 29 -12.50 -4.10 0.96
N GLU A 30 -13.34 -4.72 1.80
CA GLU A 30 -14.27 -5.79 1.38
C GLU A 30 -15.31 -5.30 0.36
N GLU A 31 -15.67 -4.01 0.41
CA GLU A 31 -16.53 -3.39 -0.60
C GLU A 31 -15.79 -3.17 -1.92
N VAL A 32 -14.51 -2.78 -1.88
CA VAL A 32 -13.67 -2.64 -3.08
C VAL A 32 -13.44 -3.99 -3.75
N GLU A 33 -13.08 -5.02 -2.98
CA GLU A 33 -12.85 -6.39 -3.45
C GLU A 33 -14.04 -6.95 -4.26
N LYS A 34 -15.27 -6.49 -3.96
CA LYS A 34 -16.48 -6.89 -4.70
C LYS A 34 -16.72 -6.12 -6.00
N ARG A 35 -16.03 -5.00 -6.21
CA ARG A 35 -16.25 -4.05 -7.32
C ARG A 35 -15.10 -4.02 -8.34
N VAL A 36 -14.01 -4.72 -8.06
CA VAL A 36 -12.84 -4.79 -8.95
C VAL A 36 -12.68 -6.21 -9.52
N ALA A 37 -12.10 -6.31 -10.71
CA ALA A 37 -11.82 -7.58 -11.38
C ALA A 37 -10.36 -8.05 -11.22
N PHE A 38 -9.57 -7.34 -10.42
CA PHE A 38 -8.15 -7.59 -10.15
C PHE A 38 -7.91 -7.74 -8.64
N SER A 39 -6.77 -8.30 -8.26
CA SER A 39 -6.42 -8.54 -6.85
C SER A 39 -6.27 -7.23 -6.07
N VAL A 40 -6.80 -7.20 -4.85
CA VAL A 40 -6.71 -6.04 -3.95
C VAL A 40 -5.63 -6.29 -2.91
N PHE A 41 -4.55 -5.53 -2.95
CA PHE A 41 -3.47 -5.65 -1.98
C PHE A 41 -3.60 -4.65 -0.84
N LYS A 42 -3.29 -5.08 0.37
CA LYS A 42 -3.26 -4.25 1.58
C LYS A 42 -1.99 -4.49 2.39
N PRO A 43 -1.38 -3.43 2.96
CA PRO A 43 -0.19 -3.58 3.77
C PRO A 43 -0.55 -4.26 5.10
N LYS A 44 0.29 -5.18 5.55
CA LYS A 44 0.12 -5.84 6.86
C LYS A 44 0.94 -5.16 7.97
N ASN A 45 1.90 -4.32 7.60
CA ASN A 45 2.77 -3.62 8.54
C ASN A 45 2.57 -2.11 8.40
N LEU A 46 1.67 -1.54 9.21
CA LEU A 46 1.44 -0.11 9.31
C LEU A 46 1.34 0.33 10.78
N PRO A 47 1.73 1.58 11.09
CA PRO A 47 1.43 2.20 12.39
C PRO A 47 -0.06 2.10 12.72
N LYS A 48 -0.39 1.81 13.98
CA LYS A 48 -1.78 1.60 14.45
C LYS A 48 -2.59 2.90 14.48
N GLU A 49 -1.87 4.01 14.52
CA GLU A 49 -2.37 5.35 14.67
C GLU A 49 -2.79 5.94 13.33
N TRP A 50 -2.52 5.25 12.21
CA TRP A 50 -2.90 5.71 10.89
C TRP A 50 -4.37 5.37 10.60
N GLU A 51 -5.08 6.35 10.05
CA GLU A 51 -6.47 6.21 9.61
C GLU A 51 -6.53 6.02 8.10
N LEU A 52 -7.35 5.08 7.63
CA LEU A 52 -7.53 4.78 6.22
C LEU A 52 -8.77 5.48 5.66
N VAL A 53 -8.58 6.16 4.53
CA VAL A 53 -9.63 6.63 3.63
C VAL A 53 -9.46 5.93 2.28
N ILE A 54 -10.51 5.27 1.80
CA ILE A 54 -10.55 4.66 0.47
C ILE A 54 -11.35 5.54 -0.47
N LYS A 55 -10.79 5.85 -1.64
CA LYS A 55 -11.45 6.60 -2.72
C LYS A 55 -11.40 5.79 -4.02
N THR A 56 -12.47 5.85 -4.82
CA THR A 56 -12.56 5.20 -6.14
C THR A 56 -12.71 6.26 -7.22
N SER A 57 -12.16 6.06 -8.42
CA SER A 57 -12.38 6.98 -9.53
C SER A 57 -13.25 6.36 -10.64
N PRO A 58 -14.31 7.04 -11.11
CA PRO A 58 -14.96 8.21 -10.48
C PRO A 58 -15.62 7.81 -9.15
N ASP A 59 -15.89 8.77 -8.25
CA ASP A 59 -16.58 8.58 -6.96
C ASP A 59 -18.04 8.06 -7.08
N ILE A 60 -18.48 7.75 -8.31
CA ILE A 60 -19.82 7.28 -8.64
C ILE A 60 -19.89 5.77 -8.37
N PRO A 61 -20.99 5.24 -7.80
CA PRO A 61 -21.20 3.81 -7.67
C PRO A 61 -21.33 3.17 -9.07
N LYS A 62 -20.19 2.83 -9.68
CA LYS A 62 -20.12 1.88 -10.77
C LYS A 62 -19.99 0.48 -10.19
N GLU A 63 -20.65 -0.47 -10.83
CA GLU A 63 -20.49 -1.90 -10.51
C GLU A 63 -19.05 -2.36 -10.73
N ASN A 64 -18.33 -1.71 -11.66
CA ASN A 64 -16.94 -1.99 -12.00
C ASN A 64 -16.06 -0.74 -11.78
N VAL A 65 -15.14 -0.85 -10.83
CA VAL A 65 -14.11 0.14 -10.53
C VAL A 65 -12.81 -0.32 -11.18
N ASN A 66 -12.17 0.54 -11.98
CA ASN A 66 -10.92 0.22 -12.66
C ASN A 66 -9.69 0.67 -11.86
N ASP A 67 -9.87 1.60 -10.92
CA ASP A 67 -8.83 2.08 -10.04
C ASP A 67 -9.40 2.53 -8.68
N PHE A 68 -8.61 2.35 -7.62
CA PHE A 68 -8.92 2.88 -6.30
C PHE A 68 -7.64 3.30 -5.58
N ARG A 69 -7.80 4.07 -4.49
CA ARG A 69 -6.69 4.56 -3.67
C ARG A 69 -6.95 4.28 -2.20
N LEU A 70 -5.96 3.71 -1.53
CA LEU A 70 -5.85 3.65 -0.08
C LEU A 70 -5.05 4.86 0.39
N GLN A 71 -5.67 5.83 1.06
CA GLN A 71 -5.01 7.00 1.63
C GLN A 71 -4.90 6.85 3.14
N TYR A 72 -3.68 6.86 3.66
CA TYR A 72 -3.42 6.77 5.09
C TYR A 72 -3.02 8.15 5.64
N PHE A 73 -3.56 8.47 6.80
CA PHE A 73 -3.36 9.74 7.50
C PHE A 73 -2.82 9.46 8.89
N GLU A 74 -1.89 10.29 9.36
CA GLU A 74 -1.59 10.33 10.80
C GLU A 74 -2.79 10.91 11.55
N LYS A 75 -2.99 10.46 12.80
CA LYS A 75 -4.12 10.92 13.61
C LYS A 75 -4.12 12.44 13.75
N ASN A 76 -5.26 13.06 13.39
CA ASN A 76 -5.47 14.52 13.36
C ASN A 76 -4.66 15.28 12.30
N ASP A 77 -4.00 14.61 11.36
CA ASP A 77 -3.40 15.28 10.20
C ASP A 77 -4.42 15.37 9.05
N GLU A 78 -4.38 16.48 8.32
CA GLU A 78 -5.19 16.69 7.13
C GLU A 78 -4.48 16.19 5.86
N ILE A 79 -3.18 15.89 5.97
CA ILE A 79 -2.33 15.51 4.85
C ILE A 79 -2.01 14.02 4.95
N SER A 80 -2.27 13.29 3.86
CA SER A 80 -1.97 11.86 3.80
C SER A 80 -0.48 11.61 3.88
N ILE A 81 -0.06 10.71 4.76
CA ILE A 81 1.34 10.30 4.89
C ILE A 81 1.73 9.25 3.84
N LEU A 82 0.76 8.48 3.36
CA LEU A 82 0.96 7.41 2.40
C LEU A 82 -0.28 7.27 1.55
N VAL A 83 -0.10 7.10 0.25
CA VAL A 83 -1.19 6.70 -0.64
C VAL A 83 -0.74 5.53 -1.50
N ILE A 84 -1.63 4.56 -1.66
CA ILE A 84 -1.44 3.38 -2.49
C ILE A 84 -2.58 3.36 -3.51
N SER A 85 -2.26 3.67 -4.76
CA SER A 85 -3.16 3.52 -5.91
C SER A 85 -3.05 2.10 -6.46
N GLN A 86 -4.19 1.51 -6.83
CA GLN A 86 -4.25 0.18 -7.42
C GLN A 86 -5.22 0.16 -8.58
N GLN A 87 -4.81 -0.49 -9.67
CA GLN A 87 -5.62 -0.65 -10.87
C GLN A 87 -5.23 -1.93 -11.61
N ASP A 88 -6.10 -2.35 -12.55
CA ASP A 88 -5.79 -3.44 -13.46
C ASP A 88 -4.52 -3.12 -14.28
N ALA A 89 -3.51 -3.99 -14.20
CA ALA A 89 -2.25 -3.81 -14.89
C ALA A 89 -2.41 -3.75 -16.43
N SER A 90 -3.42 -4.43 -16.98
CA SER A 90 -3.71 -4.40 -18.43
C SER A 90 -4.19 -3.04 -18.93
N SER A 91 -4.65 -2.18 -18.01
CA SER A 91 -5.11 -0.82 -18.31
C SER A 91 -3.99 0.23 -18.21
N VAL A 92 -2.79 -0.16 -17.80
CA VAL A 92 -1.64 0.75 -17.61
C VAL A 92 -0.75 0.73 -18.85
N ILE A 93 -0.48 1.92 -19.40
CA ILE A 93 0.58 2.10 -20.40
C ILE A 93 1.87 2.45 -19.64
N HIS A 94 2.77 1.49 -19.51
CA HIS A 94 4.03 1.61 -18.75
C HIS A 94 5.16 2.32 -19.53
N ASP A 95 4.83 3.35 -20.30
CA ASP A 95 5.77 3.93 -21.27
C ASP A 95 6.65 5.03 -20.69
N TYR A 96 6.34 5.55 -19.49
CA TYR A 96 7.11 6.62 -18.86
C TYR A 96 7.78 6.13 -17.58
N GLN A 97 9.08 5.88 -17.66
CA GLN A 97 9.94 5.73 -16.49
C GLN A 97 10.79 6.99 -16.36
N SER A 98 10.77 7.62 -15.18
CA SER A 98 11.68 8.73 -14.90
C SER A 98 13.13 8.26 -15.13
N PRO A 99 13.99 9.05 -15.81
CA PRO A 99 15.40 8.71 -15.96
C PRO A 99 16.14 8.48 -14.63
N SER A 100 15.60 9.04 -13.52
CA SER A 100 16.15 8.86 -12.17
C SER A 100 15.58 7.64 -11.42
N ALA A 101 14.66 6.89 -12.02
CA ALA A 101 14.03 5.72 -11.41
C ALA A 101 15.06 4.62 -11.14
N LYS A 102 15.12 4.15 -9.89
CA LYS A 102 15.97 3.04 -9.47
C LYS A 102 15.15 1.76 -9.50
N ARG A 103 15.61 0.78 -10.28
CA ARG A 103 15.05 -0.58 -10.27
C ARG A 103 15.25 -1.23 -8.90
N ILE A 104 14.24 -1.94 -8.44
CA ILE A 104 14.20 -2.64 -7.15
C ILE A 104 13.39 -3.94 -7.27
N THR A 105 13.42 -4.77 -6.23
CA THR A 105 12.60 -5.98 -6.13
C THR A 105 11.65 -5.89 -4.92
N ILE A 106 10.36 -6.15 -5.16
CA ILE A 106 9.30 -6.17 -4.15
C ILE A 106 8.61 -7.54 -4.23
N ASN A 107 8.76 -8.36 -3.19
CA ASN A 107 8.14 -9.70 -3.12
C ASN A 107 8.41 -10.59 -4.36
N GLY A 108 9.57 -10.44 -5.00
CA GLY A 108 9.94 -11.16 -6.22
C GLY A 108 9.53 -10.48 -7.52
N ASN A 109 8.69 -9.43 -7.46
CA ASN A 109 8.31 -8.61 -8.60
C ASN A 109 9.32 -7.48 -8.84
N GLU A 110 9.56 -7.15 -10.10
CA GLU A 110 10.33 -5.98 -10.49
C GLU A 110 9.49 -4.72 -10.26
N GLY A 111 10.11 -3.70 -9.67
CA GLY A 111 9.50 -2.40 -9.46
C GLY A 111 10.52 -1.27 -9.59
N TYR A 112 10.03 -0.05 -9.46
CA TYR A 112 10.81 1.16 -9.65
C TYR A 112 10.56 2.13 -8.50
N PHE A 113 11.62 2.81 -8.08
CA PHE A 113 11.54 3.90 -7.11
C PHE A 113 12.08 5.19 -7.71
N SER A 114 11.28 6.24 -7.71
CA SER A 114 11.65 7.60 -8.12
C SER A 114 11.53 8.54 -6.93
N GLU A 115 12.64 9.12 -6.51
CA GLU A 115 12.68 10.15 -5.48
C GLU A 115 12.09 11.46 -6.02
N TRP A 116 11.45 12.26 -5.16
CA TRP A 116 10.98 13.58 -5.55
C TRP A 116 12.14 14.52 -5.92
N ILE A 117 11.90 15.42 -6.87
CA ILE A 117 12.91 16.41 -7.31
C ILE A 117 13.33 17.32 -6.15
N ASN A 118 12.41 17.63 -5.23
CA ASN A 118 12.62 18.44 -4.04
C ASN A 118 12.88 17.60 -2.76
N SER A 119 13.29 16.33 -2.90
CA SER A 119 13.74 15.54 -1.75
C SER A 119 14.96 16.21 -1.09
N GLY A 120 14.96 16.27 0.24
CA GLY A 120 15.94 17.02 1.03
C GLY A 120 15.56 18.47 1.31
N GLU A 121 14.42 18.95 0.81
CA GLU A 121 13.86 20.26 1.12
C GLU A 121 12.77 20.19 2.20
N PHE A 122 12.25 21.35 2.60
CA PHE A 122 11.09 21.46 3.48
C PHE A 122 9.87 21.92 2.67
N ASP A 123 8.70 21.35 2.96
CA ASP A 123 7.43 21.81 2.38
C ASP A 123 7.02 23.19 2.94
N LYS A 124 5.92 23.75 2.39
CA LYS A 124 5.38 25.06 2.82
C LYS A 124 4.97 25.11 4.32
N ASN A 125 4.82 23.96 4.96
CA ASN A 125 4.44 23.81 6.36
C ASN A 125 5.65 23.46 7.25
N GLY A 126 6.87 23.45 6.69
CA GLY A 126 8.10 23.14 7.43
C GLY A 126 8.36 21.65 7.67
N ARG A 127 7.71 20.75 6.92
CA ARG A 127 7.98 19.30 7.00
C ARG A 127 9.06 18.88 6.02
N PHE A 128 9.97 18.02 6.46
CA PHE A 128 11.08 17.55 5.64
C PHE A 128 10.60 16.53 4.61
N ILE A 129 10.97 16.74 3.35
CA ILE A 129 10.56 15.90 2.22
C ILE A 129 11.63 14.85 1.99
N THR A 130 11.24 13.57 2.05
CA THR A 130 12.14 12.42 1.85
C THR A 130 11.57 11.34 0.95
N GLY A 131 10.38 11.59 0.43
CA GLY A 131 9.59 10.60 -0.27
C GLY A 131 9.82 10.51 -1.77
N GLY A 132 8.85 9.91 -2.42
CA GLY A 132 8.87 9.62 -3.84
C GLY A 132 7.70 8.77 -4.27
N VAL A 133 7.87 8.13 -5.43
CA VAL A 133 6.94 7.18 -6.02
C VAL A 133 7.62 5.82 -6.11
N LEU A 134 6.88 4.80 -5.72
CA LEU A 134 7.25 3.40 -5.78
C LEU A 134 6.18 2.65 -6.57
N ASP A 135 6.53 2.04 -7.70
CA ASP A 135 5.56 1.32 -8.52
C ASP A 135 6.03 -0.09 -8.89
N TRP A 136 5.08 -1.02 -8.97
CA TRP A 136 5.31 -2.39 -9.43
C TRP A 136 4.00 -3.06 -9.88
N ILE A 137 4.13 -4.18 -10.57
CA ILE A 137 3.00 -5.07 -10.90
C ILE A 137 3.10 -6.33 -10.04
N GLN A 138 1.98 -6.74 -9.45
CA GLN A 138 1.87 -7.99 -8.71
C GLN A 138 0.51 -8.64 -9.01
N ASP A 139 0.53 -9.90 -9.47
CA ASP A 139 -0.67 -10.71 -9.76
C ASP A 139 -1.73 -9.97 -10.60
N GLY A 140 -1.30 -9.31 -11.67
CA GLY A 140 -2.19 -8.58 -12.59
C GLY A 140 -2.66 -7.21 -12.06
N THR A 141 -2.17 -6.77 -10.91
CA THR A 141 -2.48 -5.47 -10.32
C THR A 141 -1.28 -4.55 -10.43
N TYR A 142 -1.47 -3.37 -11.01
CA TYR A 142 -0.49 -2.30 -10.93
C TYR A 142 -0.69 -1.56 -9.62
N ILE A 143 0.39 -1.41 -8.87
CA ILE A 143 0.41 -0.77 -7.56
C ILE A 143 1.38 0.40 -7.63
N GLU A 144 0.88 1.59 -7.32
CA GLU A 144 1.68 2.80 -7.16
C GLU A 144 1.55 3.28 -5.71
N MET A 145 2.67 3.36 -5.02
CA MET A 145 2.78 3.87 -3.66
C MET A 145 3.51 5.21 -3.69
N TYR A 146 2.86 6.27 -3.21
CA TYR A 146 3.49 7.58 -3.11
C TYR A 146 3.43 8.12 -1.68
N SER A 147 4.47 8.87 -1.32
CA SER A 147 4.56 9.58 -0.06
C SER A 147 5.46 10.81 -0.23
N ASP A 148 5.17 11.90 0.47
CA ASP A 148 6.08 13.05 0.58
C ASP A 148 7.08 12.88 1.73
N PHE A 149 6.71 12.11 2.78
CA PHE A 149 7.37 12.12 4.08
C PHE A 149 8.02 10.80 4.47
N LEU A 150 7.66 9.68 3.85
CA LEU A 150 8.28 8.40 4.11
C LEU A 150 9.57 8.27 3.31
N THR A 151 10.63 7.81 3.95
CA THR A 151 11.85 7.45 3.25
C THR A 151 11.62 6.25 2.32
N LYS A 152 12.49 6.09 1.32
CA LYS A 152 12.52 4.91 0.44
C LYS A 152 12.40 3.59 1.22
N GLU A 153 13.20 3.41 2.28
CA GLU A 153 13.21 2.14 3.02
C GLU A 153 11.90 1.89 3.76
N GLN A 154 11.28 2.93 4.34
CA GLN A 154 9.94 2.81 4.94
C GLN A 154 8.88 2.41 3.91
N MET A 155 8.91 3.01 2.71
CA MET A 155 8.02 2.63 1.62
C MET A 155 8.24 1.18 1.18
N LEU A 156 9.49 0.73 1.07
CA LEU A 156 9.82 -0.65 0.73
C LEU A 156 9.35 -1.66 1.78
N ASP A 157 9.48 -1.34 3.06
CA ASP A 157 9.01 -2.20 4.15
C ASP A 157 7.49 -2.37 4.09
N ILE A 158 6.76 -1.28 3.82
CA ILE A 158 5.31 -1.32 3.63
C ILE A 158 4.96 -2.14 2.38
N ALA A 159 5.62 -1.88 1.25
CA ALA A 159 5.38 -2.59 0.00
C ALA A 159 5.62 -4.10 0.11
N ARG A 160 6.70 -4.51 0.79
CA ARG A 160 7.00 -5.93 1.06
C ARG A 160 5.98 -6.57 2.00
N SER A 161 5.32 -5.79 2.85
CA SER A 161 4.25 -6.28 3.72
C SER A 161 2.90 -6.46 3.01
N MET A 162 2.77 -6.05 1.75
CA MET A 162 1.53 -6.13 0.98
C MET A 162 1.09 -7.59 0.78
N LYS A 163 -0.18 -7.84 1.04
CA LYS A 163 -0.86 -9.13 0.83
C LYS A 163 -2.24 -8.87 0.24
N GLU A 164 -2.72 -9.82 -0.54
CA GLU A 164 -4.14 -9.91 -0.91
C GLU A 164 -5.02 -10.08 0.34
#